data_AF-A0A925HX96-F1
#
_entry.id   AF-A0A925HX96-F1
#
_cell.length_a   1.000
_cell.length_b   1.000
_cell.length_c   1.000
_cell.angle_alpha   90.00
_cell.angle_beta   90.00
_cell.angle_gamma   90.00
#
_symmetry.space_group_name_H-M   'P 1'
#
loop_
_entity.id
_entity.type
_entity.pdbx_description
1 polymer ?
#
loop_
_entity_poly.entity_id
_entity_poly.type
_entity_poly.pdbx_seq_one_letter_code
_entity_poly.pdbx_strand_id
1 'polypeptide(L)'
;MSPRDLMLAVDAQLAHVWMVRAFLKHSDEAQEDDELAEVYRELYDYMLALGGPLKEGNADEYLKLARKKLGKLKKATEKFAEIQPQVSTHTNFQMAVNSLRTAVGEVAELLEDATITKP
;
A
#
# COMPACT_ATOMS: atom_id res chain seq x y z
N MET A 1 -17.95 3.56 -11.24
CA MET A 1 -17.74 4.64 -10.25
C MET A 1 -17.20 5.88 -10.95
N SER A 2 -17.44 7.10 -10.43
CA SER A 2 -16.75 8.29 -10.96
C SER A 2 -15.24 8.23 -10.61
N PRO A 3 -14.36 8.92 -11.35
CA PRO A 3 -12.93 8.97 -11.01
C PRO A 3 -12.67 9.46 -9.59
N ARG A 4 -13.46 10.44 -9.12
CA ARG A 4 -13.38 10.95 -7.75
C ARG A 4 -13.74 9.89 -6.72
N ASP A 5 -14.84 9.15 -6.93
CA ASP A 5 -15.25 8.10 -5.99
C ASP A 5 -14.21 6.98 -5.95
N LEU A 6 -13.62 6.65 -7.10
CA LEU A 6 -12.56 5.65 -7.18
C LEU A 6 -11.28 6.09 -6.46
N MET A 7 -10.88 7.35 -6.64
CA MET A 7 -9.76 7.93 -5.89
C MET A 7 -9.99 7.79 -4.38
N LEU A 8 -11.17 8.18 -3.89
CA LEU A 8 -11.49 8.11 -2.46
C LEU A 8 -11.57 6.67 -1.93
N ALA A 9 -12.10 5.74 -2.73
CA ALA A 9 -12.13 4.32 -2.37
C ALA A 9 -10.72 3.73 -2.26
N VAL A 10 -9.83 4.04 -3.20
CA VAL A 10 -8.41 3.65 -3.13
C VAL A 10 -7.75 4.28 -1.91
N ASP A 11 -7.96 5.57 -1.67
CA ASP A 11 -7.35 6.29 -0.55
C ASP A 11 -7.79 5.75 0.81
N ALA A 12 -9.05 5.31 0.93
CA ALA A 12 -9.55 4.64 2.12
C ALA A 12 -8.77 3.34 2.42
N GLN A 13 -8.44 2.55 1.40
CA GLN A 13 -7.59 1.35 1.58
C GLN A 13 -6.17 1.71 1.98
N LEU A 14 -5.65 2.81 1.43
CA LEU A 14 -4.32 3.29 1.75
C LEU A 14 -4.18 3.79 3.21
N ALA A 15 -5.27 4.12 3.89
CA ALA A 15 -5.24 4.35 5.34
C ALA A 15 -4.79 3.09 6.11
N HIS A 16 -5.24 1.89 5.69
CA HIS A 16 -4.78 0.63 6.28
C HIS A 16 -3.30 0.36 5.98
N VAL A 17 -2.85 0.64 4.75
CA VAL A 17 -1.44 0.55 4.36
C VAL A 17 -0.58 1.49 5.22
N TRP A 18 -1.06 2.70 5.50
CA TRP A 18 -0.37 3.65 6.36
C TRP A 18 -0.23 3.15 7.81
N MET A 19 -1.26 2.51 8.36
CA MET A 19 -1.20 1.92 9.69
C MET A 19 -0.14 0.82 9.79
N VAL A 20 -0.07 -0.07 8.79
CA VAL A 20 0.98 -1.11 8.72
C VAL A 20 2.36 -0.47 8.59
N ARG A 21 2.53 0.51 7.69
CA ARG A 21 3.78 1.24 7.52
C ARG A 21 4.24 1.89 8.82
N ALA A 22 3.32 2.53 9.54
CA ALA A 22 3.62 3.20 10.80
C ALA A 22 4.01 2.20 11.89
N PHE A 23 3.33 1.05 11.97
CA PHE A 23 3.73 -0.05 12.85
C PHE A 23 5.15 -0.52 12.55
N LEU A 24 5.44 -0.87 11.29
CA LEU A 24 6.76 -1.38 10.88
C LEU A 24 7.89 -0.39 11.17
N LYS A 25 7.70 0.89 10.80
CA LYS A 25 8.72 1.93 11.00
C LYS A 25 9.18 2.06 12.46
N HIS A 26 8.29 1.81 13.42
CA HIS A 26 8.58 1.98 14.84
C HIS A 26 8.79 0.65 15.57
N SER A 27 8.85 -0.46 14.84
CA SER A 27 9.24 -1.74 15.43
C SER A 27 10.74 -1.79 15.67
N ASP A 28 11.15 -2.49 16.73
CA ASP A 28 12.57 -2.73 17.01
C ASP A 28 13.16 -3.61 15.91
N GLU A 29 12.39 -4.57 15.39
CA GLU A 29 12.79 -5.44 14.29
C GLU A 29 13.24 -4.67 13.04
N ALA A 30 12.57 -3.57 12.70
CA ALA A 30 12.94 -2.77 11.54
C ALA A 30 14.17 -1.86 11.75
N GLN A 31 14.72 -1.81 12.97
CA GLN A 31 16.01 -1.18 13.26
C GLN A 31 17.17 -2.16 13.02
N GLU A 32 16.91 -3.46 13.16
CA GLU A 32 17.90 -4.54 13.06
C GLU A 32 17.86 -5.25 11.70
N ASP A 33 16.73 -5.18 11.00
CA ASP A 33 16.50 -5.82 9.69
C ASP A 33 16.32 -4.78 8.58
N ASP A 34 17.33 -4.63 7.74
CA ASP A 34 17.33 -3.69 6.61
C ASP A 34 16.27 -4.04 5.56
N GLU A 35 15.92 -5.31 5.39
CA GLU A 35 14.91 -5.75 4.43
C GLU A 35 13.51 -5.36 4.88
N LEU A 36 13.20 -5.47 6.17
CA LEU A 36 11.97 -4.96 6.75
C LEU A 36 11.93 -3.43 6.65
N ALA A 37 13.08 -2.78 6.83
CA ALA A 37 13.16 -1.34 6.70
C ALA A 37 12.86 -0.84 5.29
N GLU A 38 13.29 -1.57 4.26
CA GLU A 38 12.93 -1.30 2.86
C GLU A 38 11.41 -1.38 2.62
N VAL A 39 10.71 -2.33 3.25
CA VAL A 39 9.25 -2.47 3.10
C VAL A 39 8.55 -1.16 3.50
N TYR A 40 8.77 -0.65 4.72
CA TYR A 40 8.05 0.54 5.17
C TYR A 40 8.43 1.80 4.38
N ARG A 41 9.63 1.83 3.77
CA ARG A 41 10.09 2.91 2.88
C ARG A 41 9.35 2.86 1.54
N GLU A 42 9.24 1.69 0.90
CA GLU A 42 8.48 1.54 -0.34
C GLU A 42 6.98 1.84 -0.15
N LEU A 43 6.40 1.42 0.99
CA LEU A 43 5.02 1.82 1.34
C LEU A 43 4.90 3.34 1.46
N TYR A 44 5.86 4.01 2.09
CA TYR A 44 5.87 5.47 2.19
C TYR A 44 6.01 6.16 0.83
N ASP A 45 6.89 5.67 -0.04
CA ASP A 45 7.13 6.26 -1.36
C ASP A 45 5.93 6.13 -2.30
N TYR A 46 5.15 5.05 -2.16
CA TYR A 46 3.87 4.91 -2.83
C TYR A 46 2.90 6.02 -2.39
N MET A 47 2.72 6.18 -1.08
CA MET A 47 1.81 7.16 -0.48
C MET A 47 2.21 8.60 -0.79
N LEU A 48 3.51 8.90 -0.71
CA LEU A 48 4.06 10.22 -0.97
C LEU A 48 3.74 10.68 -2.40
N ALA A 49 3.84 9.77 -3.38
CA ALA A 49 3.54 10.09 -4.76
C ALA A 49 2.06 10.45 -5.01
N LEU A 50 1.14 9.94 -4.20
CA LEU A 50 -0.29 10.18 -4.34
C LEU A 50 -0.77 11.40 -3.54
N GLY A 51 -0.01 11.81 -2.52
CA GLY A 51 -0.41 12.89 -1.60
C GLY A 51 -0.57 14.27 -2.27
N GLY A 52 0.17 14.56 -3.34
CA GLY A 52 0.00 15.80 -4.10
C GLY A 52 -1.35 15.86 -4.82
N PRO A 53 -1.62 14.95 -5.78
CA PRO A 53 -2.90 14.89 -6.48
C PRO A 53 -4.12 14.76 -5.57
N LEU A 54 -4.00 14.03 -4.45
CA LEU A 54 -5.08 13.92 -3.46
C LEU A 54 -5.45 15.28 -2.86
N LYS A 55 -4.46 16.07 -2.44
CA LYS A 55 -4.67 17.42 -1.87
C LYS A 55 -5.29 18.38 -2.87
N GLU A 56 -4.95 18.24 -4.14
CA GLU A 56 -5.48 19.04 -5.24
C GLU A 56 -6.86 18.57 -5.72
N GLY A 57 -7.35 17.41 -5.24
CA GLY A 57 -8.57 16.78 -5.72
C GLY A 57 -8.47 16.28 -7.17
N ASN A 58 -7.24 16.09 -7.68
CA ASN A 58 -6.98 15.66 -9.05
C ASN A 58 -7.04 14.13 -9.17
N ALA A 59 -8.26 13.61 -9.35
CA ALA A 59 -8.52 12.18 -9.42
C ALA A 59 -7.80 11.50 -10.59
N ASP A 60 -7.70 12.15 -11.75
CA ASP A 60 -7.08 11.53 -12.93
C ASP A 60 -5.58 11.29 -12.74
N GLU A 61 -4.85 12.28 -12.22
CA GLU A 61 -3.42 12.12 -11.94
C GLU A 61 -3.18 11.16 -10.77
N TYR A 62 -4.01 11.21 -9.72
CA TYR A 62 -3.96 10.25 -8.61
C TYR A 62 -4.06 8.81 -9.13
N LEU A 63 -5.11 8.50 -9.89
CA LEU A 63 -5.38 7.15 -10.38
C LEU A 63 -4.34 6.68 -11.40
N LYS A 64 -3.80 7.59 -12.21
CA LYS A 64 -2.69 7.28 -13.12
C LYS A 64 -1.43 6.89 -12.36
N LEU A 65 -1.05 7.65 -11.33
CA LEU A 65 0.12 7.34 -10.51
C LEU A 65 -0.07 6.06 -9.70
N ALA A 66 -1.26 5.86 -9.13
CA ALA A 66 -1.61 4.65 -8.38
C ALA A 66 -1.42 3.39 -9.24
N ARG A 67 -1.98 3.37 -10.45
CA ARG A 67 -1.79 2.25 -11.40
C ARG A 67 -0.33 2.06 -11.79
N LYS A 68 0.37 3.15 -12.13
CA LYS A 68 1.79 3.10 -12.53
C LYS A 68 2.67 2.49 -11.44
N LYS A 69 2.35 2.73 -10.17
CA LYS A 69 3.14 2.28 -9.02
C LYS A 69 2.60 1.01 -8.36
N LEU A 70 1.43 0.51 -8.75
CA LEU A 70 0.77 -0.66 -8.15
C LEU A 70 1.69 -1.89 -8.10
N GLY A 71 2.45 -2.13 -9.17
CA GLY A 71 3.41 -3.25 -9.20
C GLY A 71 4.48 -3.18 -8.11
N LYS A 72 4.93 -1.97 -7.71
CA LYS A 72 5.86 -1.81 -6.59
C LYS A 72 5.18 -2.07 -5.24
N LEU A 73 3.95 -1.60 -5.07
CA LEU A 73 3.16 -1.83 -3.85
C LEU A 73 2.90 -3.33 -3.62
N LYS A 74 2.54 -4.06 -4.69
CA LYS A 74 2.38 -5.53 -4.65
C LYS A 74 3.68 -6.21 -4.23
N LYS A 75 4.81 -5.85 -4.84
CA LYS A 75 6.14 -6.42 -4.50
C LYS A 75 6.56 -6.14 -3.05
N ALA A 76 6.35 -4.93 -2.54
CA ALA A 76 6.67 -4.62 -1.13
C ALA A 76 5.82 -5.46 -0.18
N THR A 77 4.56 -5.73 -0.53
CA THR A 77 3.64 -6.57 0.24
C THR A 77 4.08 -8.04 0.23
N GLU A 78 4.50 -8.55 -0.93
CA GLU A 78 5.05 -9.90 -1.08
C GLU A 78 6.33 -10.06 -0.27
N LYS A 79 7.27 -9.11 -0.40
CA LYS A 79 8.53 -9.08 0.37
C LYS A 79 8.25 -9.13 1.86
N PHE A 80 7.33 -8.30 2.36
CA PHE A 80 7.00 -8.32 3.79
C PHE A 80 6.52 -9.69 4.24
N ALA A 81 5.64 -10.33 3.47
CA ALA A 81 5.11 -11.63 3.83
C ALA A 81 6.14 -12.76 3.77
N GLU A 82 7.15 -12.65 2.89
CA GLU A 82 8.26 -13.59 2.79
C GLU A 82 9.20 -13.50 3.99
N ILE A 83 9.58 -12.28 4.38
CA ILE A 83 10.55 -12.07 5.47
C ILE A 83 9.92 -12.14 6.86
N GLN A 84 8.63 -11.83 7.00
CA GLN A 84 7.96 -11.73 8.30
C GLN A 84 8.20 -12.93 9.24
N PRO A 85 8.12 -14.21 8.80
CA PRO A 85 8.35 -15.36 9.68
C PRO A 85 9.77 -15.43 10.27
N GLN A 86 10.74 -14.83 9.58
CA GLN A 86 12.16 -14.79 9.98
C GLN A 86 12.42 -13.61 10.92
N VAL A 87 11.72 -12.50 10.69
CA VAL A 87 11.86 -11.26 11.44
C VAL A 87 11.19 -11.32 12.81
N SER A 88 9.96 -11.85 12.90
CA SER A 88 9.24 -11.93 14.17
C SER A 88 8.14 -12.99 14.14
N THR A 89 7.98 -13.75 15.21
CA THR A 89 6.85 -14.68 15.39
C THR A 89 5.64 -14.04 16.05
N HIS A 90 5.73 -12.76 16.45
CA HIS A 90 4.68 -12.08 17.17
C HIS A 90 3.41 -11.89 16.31
N THR A 91 2.24 -12.10 16.91
CA THR A 91 0.94 -12.02 16.22
C THR A 91 0.72 -10.68 15.49
N ASN A 92 1.21 -9.57 16.04
CA ASN A 92 1.12 -8.26 15.39
C ASN A 92 1.74 -8.24 13.98
N PHE A 93 2.87 -8.91 13.78
CA PHE A 93 3.52 -8.96 12.46
C PHE A 93 2.74 -9.82 11.47
N GLN A 94 2.22 -10.96 11.93
CA GLN A 94 1.34 -11.81 11.13
C GLN A 94 0.06 -11.06 10.72
N MET A 95 -0.54 -10.32 11.65
CA MET A 95 -1.72 -9.50 11.38
C MET A 95 -1.40 -8.31 10.47
N ALA A 96 -0.22 -7.70 10.59
CA ALA A 96 0.23 -6.65 9.70
C ALA A 96 0.37 -7.15 8.26
N VAL A 97 0.93 -8.35 8.06
CA VAL A 97 1.00 -8.99 6.73
C VAL A 97 -0.41 -9.21 6.16
N ASN A 98 -1.32 -9.77 6.94
CA ASN A 98 -2.69 -10.04 6.51
C ASN A 98 -3.45 -8.74 6.17
N SER A 99 -3.30 -7.71 7.01
CA SER A 99 -3.90 -6.40 6.78
C SER A 99 -3.36 -5.75 5.51
N LEU A 100 -2.04 -5.81 5.29
CA LEU A 100 -1.41 -5.23 4.11
C LEU A 100 -1.86 -5.95 2.83
N ARG A 101 -1.84 -7.28 2.82
CA ARG A 101 -2.32 -8.10 1.69
C ARG A 101 -3.77 -7.79 1.34
N THR A 102 -4.65 -7.70 2.34
CA THR A 102 -6.07 -7.40 2.13
C THR A 102 -6.25 -6.02 1.50
N ALA A 103 -5.64 -4.98 2.09
CA ALA A 103 -5.77 -3.62 1.57
C ALA A 103 -5.17 -3.46 0.16
N VAL A 104 -4.00 -4.06 -0.10
CA VAL A 104 -3.35 -3.98 -1.42
C VAL A 104 -4.09 -4.81 -2.48
N GLY A 105 -4.70 -5.92 -2.08
CA GLY A 105 -5.61 -6.69 -2.94
C GLY A 105 -6.81 -5.85 -3.39
N GLU A 106 -7.50 -5.22 -2.44
CA GLU A 106 -8.64 -4.33 -2.73
C GLU A 106 -8.22 -3.14 -3.61
N VAL A 107 -7.07 -2.51 -3.33
CA VAL A 107 -6.53 -1.45 -4.19
C VAL A 107 -6.32 -1.95 -5.62
N ALA A 108 -5.81 -3.17 -5.79
CA ALA A 108 -5.60 -3.74 -7.12
C ALA A 108 -6.94 -3.96 -7.85
N GLU A 109 -7.93 -4.56 -7.18
CA GLU A 109 -9.26 -4.82 -7.74
C GLU A 109 -9.93 -3.50 -8.16
N LEU A 110 -9.96 -2.50 -7.29
CA LEU A 110 -10.52 -1.17 -7.58
C LEU A 110 -9.86 -0.53 -8.83
N LEU A 111 -8.54 -0.66 -8.95
CA LEU A 111 -7.79 -0.06 -10.05
C LEU A 111 -7.91 -0.82 -11.38
N GLU A 112 -8.08 -2.14 -11.32
CA GLU A 112 -8.19 -3.07 -12.46
C GLU A 112 -9.63 -3.11 -13.02
N ASP A 113 -10.67 -3.18 -12.18
CA ASP A 113 -12.08 -3.17 -12.60
C ASP A 113 -12.45 -1.91 -13.40
N ALA A 114 -11.87 -0.77 -13.02
CA ALA A 114 -12.06 0.50 -13.70
C ALA A 114 -11.42 0.56 -15.10
N THR A 115 -10.53 -0.37 -15.45
CA THR A 115 -9.91 -0.44 -16.79
C THR A 115 -10.73 -1.26 -17.79
N ILE A 116 -11.58 -2.17 -17.30
CA ILE A 116 -12.41 -3.05 -18.13
C ILE A 116 -13.67 -2.31 -18.64
N THR A 117 -14.12 -1.26 -17.94
CA THR A 117 -15.34 -0.50 -18.28
C THR A 117 -15.13 0.64 -19.29
N LYS A 118 -14.11 0.60 -20.15
CA LYS A 118 -13.92 1.60 -21.21
C LYS A 118 -14.59 1.11 -22.50
N PRO A 119 -15.61 1.82 -23.06
CA PRO A 119 -16.26 1.44 -24.32
C PRO A 119 -15.31 1.54 -25.53
#